data_AF-A0A9Q3DWE8-F1
#
_entry.id   AF-A0A9Q3DWE8-F1
#
_cell.length_a   1.000
_cell.length_b   1.000
_cell.length_c   1.000
_cell.angle_alpha   90.00
_cell.angle_beta   90.00
_cell.angle_gamma   90.00
#
_symmetry.space_group_name_H-M   'P 1'
#
loop_
_entity.id
_entity.type
_entity.pdbx_description
1 polymer ?
#
loop_
_entity_poly.entity_id
_entity_poly.type
_entity_poly.pdbx_seq_one_letter_code
_entity_poly.pdbx_strand_id
1 'polypeptide(L)'
;MDIPFLLNNVQLGNFTKEEIFMEQERTSEAITRLSGKIPRGYKEAMNSDEREEWMSAIHEELENMQRMEVFEIAPLDKKQHIINGGWVFAKKVDNLSGKTCYKA
;
A
#
# COMPACT_ATOMS: atom_id res chain seq x y z
N MET A 1 -1.86 19.12 -43.06
CA MET A 1 -1.04 18.20 -42.25
C MET A 1 -1.96 17.04 -41.91
N ASP A 2 -1.78 15.89 -42.58
CA ASP A 2 -2.78 14.82 -42.66
C ASP A 2 -2.69 13.84 -41.47
N ILE A 3 -3.76 13.83 -40.64
CA ILE A 3 -3.93 12.95 -39.47
C ILE A 3 -3.73 11.45 -39.79
N PRO A 4 -4.16 10.89 -40.95
CA PRO A 4 -3.95 9.47 -41.27
C PRO A 4 -2.48 9.06 -41.40
N PHE A 5 -1.59 9.98 -41.78
CA PHE A 5 -0.15 9.71 -41.91
C PHE A 5 0.54 9.52 -40.55
N LEU A 6 0.05 10.21 -39.52
CA LEU A 6 0.57 10.09 -38.16
C LEU A 6 0.16 8.78 -37.51
N LEU A 7 -1.09 8.33 -37.71
CA LEU A 7 -1.61 7.07 -37.16
C LEU A 7 -0.89 5.83 -37.71
N ASN A 8 -0.41 5.87 -38.95
CA ASN A 8 0.25 4.72 -39.58
C ASN A 8 1.75 4.57 -39.23
N ASN A 9 2.32 5.53 -38.50
CA ASN A 9 3.76 5.59 -38.20
C ASN A 9 4.08 5.67 -36.69
N VAL A 10 3.10 5.46 -35.81
CA VAL A 10 3.37 5.35 -34.36
C VAL A 10 3.95 3.97 -34.07
N GLN A 11 5.27 3.89 -33.90
CA GLN A 11 5.90 2.72 -33.30
C GLN A 11 5.86 2.87 -31.78
N LEU A 12 5.08 2.01 -31.12
CA LEU A 12 5.15 1.82 -29.68
C LEU A 12 6.53 1.24 -29.34
N GLY A 13 7.17 1.80 -28.29
CA GLY A 13 8.47 1.33 -27.81
C GLY A 13 8.41 -0.10 -27.28
N ASN A 14 9.56 -0.72 -27.05
CA ASN A 14 9.61 -2.05 -26.47
C ASN A 14 9.33 -1.98 -24.95
N PHE A 15 8.18 -2.51 -24.52
CA PHE A 15 7.75 -2.49 -23.12
C PHE A 15 8.06 -3.78 -22.34
N THR A 16 8.87 -4.69 -22.89
CA THR A 16 9.18 -5.97 -22.22
C THR A 16 9.75 -5.75 -20.81
N LYS A 17 10.49 -4.65 -20.59
CA LYS A 17 11.05 -4.34 -19.28
C LYS A 17 9.97 -4.00 -18.26
N GLU A 18 8.98 -3.20 -18.66
CA GLU A 18 7.82 -2.83 -17.85
C GLU A 18 6.97 -4.06 -17.55
N GLU A 19 6.73 -4.92 -18.55
CA GLU A 19 6.00 -6.18 -18.38
C GLU A 19 6.68 -7.10 -17.36
N ILE A 20 8.01 -7.29 -17.48
CA ILE A 20 8.80 -8.08 -16.52
C ILE A 20 8.76 -7.46 -15.13
N PHE A 21 8.89 -6.13 -15.01
CA PHE A 21 8.84 -5.47 -13.71
C PHE A 21 7.49 -5.67 -13.02
N MET A 22 6.39 -5.52 -13.76
CA MET A 22 5.03 -5.73 -13.24
C MET A 22 4.79 -7.19 -12.81
N GLU A 23 5.33 -8.16 -13.55
CA GLU A 23 5.25 -9.56 -13.17
C GLU A 23 6.05 -9.84 -11.89
N GLN A 24 7.28 -9.31 -11.80
CA GLN A 24 8.11 -9.41 -10.60
C GLN A 24 7.45 -8.78 -9.37
N GLU A 25 6.83 -7.61 -9.52
CA GLU A 25 6.11 -6.93 -8.44
C GLU A 25 4.95 -7.79 -7.94
N ARG A 26 4.12 -8.31 -8.85
CA ARG A 26 3.01 -9.21 -8.50
C ARG A 26 3.48 -10.46 -7.77
N THR A 27 4.57 -11.08 -8.23
CA THR A 27 5.14 -12.26 -7.57
C THR A 27 5.67 -11.91 -6.18
N SER A 28 6.38 -10.79 -6.04
CA SER A 28 6.89 -10.28 -4.77
C SER A 28 5.78 -10.03 -3.75
N GLU A 29 4.69 -9.37 -4.18
CA GLU A 29 3.52 -9.15 -3.34
C GLU A 29 2.86 -10.47 -2.92
N ALA A 30 2.71 -11.42 -3.85
CA ALA A 30 2.13 -12.72 -3.56
C ALA A 30 2.97 -13.52 -2.53
N ILE A 31 4.29 -13.54 -2.70
CA ILE A 31 5.22 -14.19 -1.76
C ILE A 31 5.13 -13.52 -0.39
N THR A 32 5.08 -12.19 -0.33
CA THR A 32 4.98 -11.44 0.92
C THR A 32 3.69 -11.79 1.66
N ARG A 33 2.56 -11.86 0.94
CA ARG A 33 1.26 -12.27 1.49
C ARG A 33 1.27 -13.71 2.02
N LEU A 34 1.99 -14.62 1.36
CA LEU A 34 2.08 -16.03 1.78
C LEU A 34 3.08 -16.27 2.91
N SER A 35 4.10 -15.41 3.05
CA SER A 35 5.18 -15.60 4.02
C SER A 35 4.76 -15.34 5.48
N GLY A 36 3.61 -14.71 5.74
CA GLY A 36 3.16 -14.37 7.09
C GLY A 36 4.04 -13.32 7.83
N LYS A 37 5.03 -12.73 7.14
CA LYS A 37 5.95 -11.73 7.72
C LYS A 37 5.34 -10.34 7.84
N ILE A 38 4.27 -10.07 7.09
CA ILE A 38 3.53 -8.81 7.12
C ILE A 38 2.09 -9.14 7.47
N PRO A 39 1.53 -8.53 8.52
CA PRO A 39 0.14 -8.73 8.89
C PRO A 39 -0.82 -8.29 7.79
N ARG A 40 -1.91 -9.04 7.58
CA ARG A 40 -2.96 -8.69 6.60
C ARG A 40 -4.03 -7.76 7.18
N GLY A 41 -3.94 -7.46 8.47
CA GLY A 41 -4.90 -6.62 9.17
C GLY A 41 -4.57 -6.48 10.65
N TYR A 42 -5.29 -5.59 11.32
CA TYR A 42 -5.02 -5.20 12.70
C TYR A 42 -4.90 -6.39 13.66
N LYS A 43 -5.82 -7.35 13.59
CA LYS A 43 -5.80 -8.54 14.48
C LYS A 43 -4.54 -9.38 14.32
N GLU A 44 -4.04 -9.53 13.09
CA GLU A 44 -2.80 -10.27 12.82
C GLU A 44 -1.59 -9.48 13.32
N ALA A 45 -1.61 -8.15 13.17
CA ALA A 45 -0.53 -7.28 13.67
C ALA A 45 -0.42 -7.34 15.19
N MET A 46 -1.55 -7.30 15.89
CA MET A 46 -1.58 -7.34 17.36
C MET A 46 -1.17 -8.70 17.95
N ASN A 47 -1.34 -9.77 17.18
CA ASN A 47 -0.91 -11.11 17.57
C ASN A 47 0.52 -11.45 17.13
N SER A 48 1.19 -10.55 16.41
CA SER A 48 2.57 -10.75 15.97
C SER A 48 3.58 -10.37 17.05
N ASP A 49 4.80 -10.91 16.94
CA ASP A 49 5.90 -10.57 17.85
C ASP A 49 6.28 -9.08 17.76
N GLU A 50 6.00 -8.43 16.62
CA GLU A 50 6.32 -7.03 16.34
C GLU A 50 5.15 -6.08 16.63
N ARG A 51 4.16 -6.52 17.44
CA ARG A 51 2.94 -5.75 17.73
C ARG A 51 3.20 -4.32 18.19
N GLU A 52 4.29 -4.08 18.93
CA GLU A 52 4.60 -2.75 19.50
C GLU A 52 5.02 -1.78 18.40
N GLU A 53 5.82 -2.25 17.45
CA GLU A 53 6.22 -1.48 16.26
C GLU A 53 5.01 -1.19 15.38
N TRP A 54 4.12 -2.17 15.21
CA TRP A 54 2.87 -1.96 14.45
C TRP A 54 1.92 -0.99 15.14
N MET A 55 1.80 -1.05 16.46
CA MET A 55 1.00 -0.10 17.23
C MET A 55 1.56 1.32 17.13
N SER A 56 2.88 1.46 17.21
CA SER A 56 3.54 2.75 17.03
C SER A 56 3.24 3.34 15.65
N ALA A 57 3.36 2.55 14.59
CA ALA A 57 3.05 2.97 13.22
C ALA A 57 1.57 3.36 13.04
N ILE A 58 0.64 2.58 13.61
CA ILE A 58 -0.80 2.92 13.61
C ILE A 58 -1.05 4.26 14.31
N HIS A 59 -0.41 4.48 15.46
CA HIS A 59 -0.60 5.70 16.23
C HIS A 59 -0.06 6.92 15.48
N GLU A 60 1.15 6.82 14.91
CA GLU A 60 1.74 7.87 14.08
C GLU A 60 0.83 8.24 12.91
N GLU A 61 0.26 7.25 12.21
CA GLU A 61 -0.62 7.52 11.08
C GLU A 61 -1.95 8.14 11.52
N LEU A 62 -2.57 7.68 12.62
CA LEU A 62 -3.76 8.31 13.17
C LEU A 62 -3.53 9.77 13.60
N GLU A 63 -2.39 10.04 14.26
CA GLU A 63 -2.00 11.40 14.63
C GLU A 63 -1.76 12.28 13.40
N ASN A 64 -1.14 11.72 12.35
CA ASN A 64 -0.95 12.41 11.08
C ASN A 64 -2.29 12.76 10.44
N MET A 65 -3.21 11.79 10.36
CA MET A 65 -4.53 12.00 9.80
C MET A 65 -5.32 13.07 10.59
N GLN A 66 -5.19 13.07 11.92
CA GLN A 66 -5.81 14.08 12.77
C GLN A 66 -5.21 15.47 12.54
N ARG A 67 -3.87 15.57 12.48
CA ARG A 67 -3.16 16.84 12.23
C ARG A 67 -3.47 17.42 10.85
N MET A 68 -3.67 16.57 9.86
CA MET A 68 -3.99 16.95 8.48
C MET A 68 -5.49 17.16 8.26
N GLU A 69 -6.33 16.92 9.28
CA GLU A 69 -7.78 17.08 9.23
C GLU A 69 -8.44 16.31 8.07
N VAL A 70 -7.92 15.13 7.74
CA VAL A 70 -8.41 14.32 6.61
C VAL A 70 -9.62 13.45 6.96
N PHE A 71 -9.94 13.30 8.25
CA PHE A 71 -11.10 12.57 8.72
C PHE A 71 -11.72 13.21 9.96
N GLU A 72 -13.00 12.93 10.18
CA GLU A 72 -13.72 13.27 11.39
C GLU A 72 -14.49 12.06 11.92
N ILE A 73 -14.72 12.02 13.23
CA ILE A 73 -15.57 11.00 13.86
C ILE A 73 -17.00 11.53 13.87
N ALA A 74 -17.83 10.96 13.01
CA ALA A 74 -19.25 11.33 12.89
C ALA A 74 -20.18 10.16 13.28
N PRO A 75 -21.37 10.44 13.85
CA PRO A 75 -22.37 9.41 14.08
C PRO A 75 -22.90 8.86 12.76
N LEU A 76 -23.08 7.53 12.71
CA LEU A 76 -23.61 6.88 11.53
C LEU A 76 -25.11 7.16 11.36
N ASP A 77 -25.49 7.74 10.21
CA ASP A 77 -26.90 7.86 9.85
C ASP A 77 -27.47 6.52 9.36
N LYS A 78 -28.69 6.18 9.77
CA LYS A 78 -29.33 4.87 9.57
C LYS A 78 -29.53 4.49 8.09
N LYS A 79 -29.37 5.45 7.17
CA LYS A 79 -29.59 5.27 5.73
C LYS A 79 -28.30 5.19 4.92
N GLN A 80 -27.13 5.25 5.55
CA GLN A 80 -25.86 5.26 4.86
C GLN A 80 -25.25 3.86 4.76
N HIS A 81 -24.69 3.55 3.58
CA HIS A 81 -23.93 2.33 3.37
C HIS A 81 -22.52 2.52 3.92
N ILE A 82 -22.14 1.70 4.91
CA ILE A 82 -20.80 1.74 5.51
C ILE A 82 -19.80 1.12 4.54
N ILE A 83 -18.73 1.86 4.23
CA ILE A 83 -17.57 1.31 3.54
C ILE A 83 -16.62 0.78 4.60
N ASN A 84 -16.28 -0.51 4.53
CA ASN A 84 -15.32 -1.09 5.45
C ASN A 84 -13.91 -0.61 5.08
N GLY A 85 -13.25 0.06 6.02
CA GLY A 85 -11.81 0.35 5.96
C GLY A 85 -10.99 -0.80 6.52
N GLY A 86 -9.75 -0.92 6.07
CA GLY A 86 -8.79 -1.91 6.57
C GLY A 86 -7.38 -1.33 6.60
N TRP A 87 -6.56 -1.81 7.53
CA TRP A 87 -5.15 -1.45 7.65
C TRP A 87 -4.30 -2.21 6.63
N VAL A 88 -3.35 -1.52 6.01
CA VAL A 88 -2.40 -2.11 5.06
C VAL A 88 -0.99 -1.91 5.59
N PHE A 89 -0.41 -2.97 6.13
CA PHE A 89 0.90 -2.91 6.77
C PHE A 89 2.02 -3.06 5.75
N ALA A 90 3.13 -2.34 5.99
CA ALA A 90 4.35 -2.47 5.21
C ALA A 90 5.58 -2.33 6.10
N LYS A 91 6.64 -3.09 5.77
CA LYS A 91 7.98 -2.88 6.32
C LYS A 91 8.88 -2.35 5.24
N LYS A 92 9.61 -1.28 5.55
CA LYS A 92 10.65 -0.75 4.67
C LYS A 92 11.97 -0.87 5.38
N VAL A 93 12.89 -1.63 4.80
CA VAL A 93 14.28 -1.65 5.25
C VAL A 93 15.00 -0.50 4.54
N ASP A 94 15.65 0.35 5.31
CA ASP A 94 16.52 1.39 4.77
C ASP A 94 17.81 0.75 4.27
N ASN A 95 18.11 0.92 2.99
CA ASN A 95 19.28 0.34 2.33
C ASN A 95 20.61 0.93 2.84
N LEU A 96 20.59 2.12 3.46
CA LEU A 96 21.78 2.80 3.96
C LEU A 96 22.07 2.45 5.42
N SER A 97 21.04 2.52 6.28
CA SER A 97 21.20 2.28 7.72
C SER A 97 20.91 0.83 8.14
N GLY A 98 20.26 0.03 7.28
CA GLY A 98 19.76 -1.30 7.63
C GLY A 98 18.58 -1.28 8.60
N LYS A 99 18.11 -0.09 9.02
CA LYS A 99 17.00 0.05 9.96
C LYS A 99 15.69 -0.35 9.28
N THR A 100 14.86 -1.12 9.99
CA THR A 100 13.50 -1.42 9.55
C THR A 100 12.55 -0.34 10.08
N CYS A 101 11.81 0.28 9.17
CA CYS A 101 10.73 1.20 9.48
C CYS A 101 9.38 0.51 9.19
N TYR A 102 8.45 0.63 10.13
CA TYR A 102 7.12 0.06 10.05
C TYR A 102 6.14 1.13 9.59
N LYS A 103 5.17 0.74 8.75
CA LYS A 103 4.09 1.61 8.26
C LYS A 103 2.78 0.86 8.33
N ALA A 104 1.72 1.57 8.68
CA ALA A 104 0.36 1.06 8.80
C ALA A 104 -0.60 1.96 8.02
#